data_AF-A0A953QUL1-F1
#
_entry.id   AF-A0A953QUL1-F1
#
_cell.length_a   1.000
_cell.length_b   1.000
_cell.length_c   1.000
_cell.angle_alpha   90.00
_cell.angle_beta   90.00
_cell.angle_gamma   90.00
#
_symmetry.space_group_name_H-M   'P 1'
#
loop_
_entity.id
_entity.type
_entity.pdbx_description
1 polymer ?
#
loop_
_entity_poly.entity_id
_entity_poly.type
_entity_poly.pdbx_seq_one_letter_code
_entity_poly.pdbx_strand_id
1 'polypeptide(L)'
;MAFCQNCGSPVDGRFCQKCGAAVGGGAPNPAPGPTPGSAPGAYPPAANVGISDNVAGALCYLVGFITGILFLVLAPYNQNRNVRFHAFQSIFLNVAWFVCWIVLTIVGIALHVIPVLGTMLMILLNFALGIGSLIVWIYMMIKTYNGERIVLPVIGSLAEQQAGN
;
A
#
# COMPACT_ATOMS: atom_id res chain seq x y z
N MET A 1 -27.07 -28.89 23.82
CA MET A 1 -26.04 -28.22 23.01
C MET A 1 -25.90 -26.81 23.55
N ALA A 2 -24.73 -26.42 24.05
CA ALA A 2 -24.51 -25.05 24.48
C ALA A 2 -24.34 -24.16 23.25
N PHE A 3 -24.84 -22.93 23.30
CA PHE A 3 -24.66 -21.94 22.24
C PHE A 3 -23.70 -20.86 22.73
N CYS A 4 -22.83 -20.38 21.84
CA CYS A 4 -21.92 -19.29 22.16
C CYS A 4 -22.72 -17.99 22.33
N GLN A 5 -22.62 -17.35 23.50
CA GLN A 5 -23.31 -16.08 23.81
C GLN A 5 -22.85 -14.91 22.92
N ASN A 6 -21.68 -15.02 22.28
CA ASN A 6 -21.14 -13.95 21.45
C ASN A 6 -21.53 -14.08 19.96
N CYS A 7 -21.75 -15.29 19.44
CA CYS A 7 -21.96 -15.50 17.99
C CYS A 7 -23.08 -16.50 17.62
N GLY A 8 -23.73 -17.12 18.62
CA GLY A 8 -24.89 -17.99 18.43
C GLY A 8 -24.60 -19.37 17.81
N SER A 9 -23.35 -19.73 17.53
CA SER A 9 -23.03 -21.06 17.02
C SER A 9 -23.16 -22.13 18.12
N PRO A 10 -23.54 -23.38 17.77
CA PRO A 10 -23.42 -24.49 18.70
C PRO A 10 -21.94 -24.69 19.07
N VAL A 11 -21.68 -25.03 20.33
CA VAL A 11 -20.33 -25.32 20.83
C VAL A 11 -20.30 -26.63 21.61
N ASP A 12 -19.21 -27.39 21.41
CA ASP A 12 -18.89 -28.66 22.06
C ASP A 12 -17.54 -28.60 22.80
N GLY A 13 -17.27 -27.50 23.51
CA GLY A 13 -16.02 -27.33 24.26
C GLY A 13 -15.90 -26.02 25.02
N ARG A 14 -14.75 -25.81 25.68
CA ARG A 14 -14.43 -24.62 26.49
C ARG A 14 -14.28 -23.32 25.68
N PHE A 15 -14.07 -23.41 24.37
CA PHE A 15 -13.91 -22.26 23.48
C PHE A 15 -14.72 -22.47 22.20
N CYS A 16 -15.30 -21.38 21.69
CA CYS A 16 -16.04 -21.37 20.44
C CYS A 16 -15.07 -21.44 19.26
N GLN A 17 -15.18 -22.45 18.39
CA GLN A 17 -14.30 -22.57 17.23
C GLN A 17 -14.55 -21.52 16.14
N LYS A 18 -15.72 -20.86 16.16
CA LYS A 18 -16.07 -19.85 15.15
C LYS A 18 -15.55 -18.46 15.50
N CYS A 19 -15.52 -18.10 16.78
CA CYS A 19 -15.14 -16.74 17.23
C CYS A 19 -14.10 -16.70 18.36
N GLY A 20 -13.64 -17.85 18.86
CA GLY A 20 -12.64 -17.96 19.92
C GLY A 20 -13.14 -17.68 21.35
N ALA A 21 -14.41 -17.28 21.53
CA ALA A 21 -14.94 -16.93 22.85
C ALA A 21 -15.01 -18.14 23.79
N ALA A 22 -14.61 -17.99 25.05
CA ALA A 22 -14.73 -19.04 26.06
C ALA A 22 -16.20 -19.32 26.41
N VAL A 23 -16.58 -20.60 26.54
CA VAL A 23 -17.97 -21.02 26.79
C VAL A 23 -18.03 -22.03 27.95
N GLY A 24 -18.62 -21.58 29.07
CA GLY A 24 -18.86 -22.34 30.32
C GLY A 24 -17.85 -22.04 31.45
N GLY A 25 -18.21 -21.72 32.70
CA GLY A 25 -19.48 -21.52 33.39
C GLY A 25 -19.26 -21.67 34.91
N GLY A 26 -19.43 -20.59 35.70
CA GLY A 26 -19.63 -20.64 37.16
C GLY A 26 -18.87 -19.63 38.05
N ALA A 27 -19.62 -18.67 38.60
CA ALA A 27 -19.33 -17.67 39.66
C ALA A 27 -18.61 -16.35 39.28
N PRO A 28 -19.07 -15.19 39.80
CA PRO A 28 -18.46 -13.89 39.56
C PRO A 28 -17.15 -13.81 40.34
N ASN A 29 -16.02 -13.71 39.64
CA ASN A 29 -14.78 -13.35 40.32
C ASN A 29 -14.95 -11.94 40.91
N PRO A 30 -14.60 -11.71 42.19
CA PRO A 30 -14.45 -10.36 42.72
C PRO A 30 -13.46 -9.62 41.83
N ALA A 31 -13.79 -8.37 41.50
CA ALA A 31 -12.93 -7.50 40.72
C ALA A 31 -11.46 -7.65 41.15
N PRO A 32 -10.52 -7.90 40.21
CA PRO A 32 -9.13 -7.62 40.49
C PRO A 32 -9.05 -6.14 40.86
N GLY A 33 -8.53 -5.84 42.05
CA GLY A 33 -8.22 -4.47 42.45
C GLY A 33 -7.42 -3.77 41.36
N PRO A 34 -7.45 -2.43 41.31
CA PRO A 34 -6.89 -1.67 40.19
C PRO A 34 -5.40 -1.98 40.05
N THR A 35 -5.05 -2.79 39.06
CA THR A 35 -3.68 -2.92 38.58
C THR A 35 -3.35 -1.63 37.84
N PRO A 36 -2.41 -0.80 38.30
CA PRO A 36 -1.94 0.34 37.52
C PRO A 36 -1.14 -0.20 36.34
N GLY A 37 -1.69 -0.07 35.13
CA GLY A 37 -0.93 -0.31 33.91
C GLY A 37 -1.30 -1.57 33.14
N SER A 38 -2.50 -1.59 32.56
CA SER A 38 -2.71 -2.27 31.27
C SER A 38 -3.71 -1.43 30.47
N ALA A 39 -3.19 -0.82 29.40
CA ALA A 39 -3.98 -0.04 28.45
C ALA A 39 -5.14 -0.91 27.91
N PRO A 40 -6.31 -0.32 27.62
CA PRO A 40 -7.46 -1.08 27.13
C PRO A 40 -7.07 -1.85 25.86
N GLY A 41 -7.26 -3.16 25.94
CA GLY A 41 -6.94 -4.11 24.89
C GLY A 41 -7.55 -3.67 23.57
N ALA A 42 -6.68 -3.53 22.58
CA ALA A 42 -7.08 -3.34 21.20
C ALA A 42 -7.96 -4.53 20.80
N TYR A 43 -9.25 -4.26 20.59
CA TYR A 43 -10.13 -5.13 19.83
C TYR A 43 -9.41 -5.46 18.50
N PRO A 44 -9.39 -6.73 18.03
CA PRO A 44 -8.97 -6.98 16.67
C PRO A 44 -9.86 -6.10 15.77
N PRO A 45 -9.27 -5.28 14.88
CA PRO A 45 -10.05 -4.37 14.06
C PRO A 45 -11.08 -5.21 13.30
N ALA A 46 -12.33 -4.74 13.30
CA ALA A 46 -13.42 -5.37 12.57
C ALA A 46 -12.93 -5.71 11.16
N ALA A 47 -13.11 -6.96 10.75
CA ALA A 47 -12.71 -7.43 9.43
C ALA A 47 -13.40 -6.55 8.38
N ASN A 48 -12.66 -5.59 7.85
CA ASN A 48 -13.14 -4.67 6.84
C ASN A 48 -13.48 -5.54 5.61
N VAL A 49 -14.71 -5.46 5.09
CA VAL A 49 -15.12 -6.12 3.84
C VAL A 49 -14.48 -5.40 2.63
N GLY A 50 -13.28 -4.87 2.80
CA GLY A 50 -12.53 -4.07 1.85
C GLY A 50 -11.17 -4.71 1.55
N ILE A 51 -10.55 -4.23 0.47
CA ILE A 51 -9.20 -4.64 0.07
C ILE A 51 -8.21 -4.25 1.18
N SER A 52 -7.25 -5.12 1.50
CA SER A 52 -6.23 -4.82 2.51
C SER A 52 -5.37 -3.62 2.08
N ASP A 53 -4.86 -2.86 3.05
CA ASP A 53 -4.11 -1.63 2.77
C ASP A 53 -2.90 -1.85 1.85
N ASN A 54 -2.23 -2.99 1.99
CA ASN A 54 -1.07 -3.36 1.16
C ASN A 54 -1.48 -3.59 -0.30
N VAL A 55 -2.64 -4.22 -0.51
CA VAL A 55 -3.18 -4.46 -1.85
C VAL A 55 -3.71 -3.15 -2.44
N ALA A 56 -4.37 -2.30 -1.64
CA ALA A 56 -4.79 -0.97 -2.06
C ALA A 56 -3.60 -0.10 -2.46
N GLY A 57 -2.51 -0.14 -1.69
CA GLY A 57 -1.24 0.51 -2.01
C GLY A 57 -0.62 -0.01 -3.32
N ALA A 58 -0.63 -1.33 -3.55
CA ALA A 58 -0.11 -1.91 -4.78
C ALA A 58 -0.97 -1.51 -6.00
N LEU A 59 -2.29 -1.47 -5.84
CA LEU A 59 -3.24 -1.04 -6.88
C LEU A 59 -3.08 0.43 -7.27
N CYS A 60 -2.56 1.29 -6.37
CA CYS A 60 -2.23 2.68 -6.70
C CYS A 60 -1.23 2.78 -7.87
N TYR A 61 -0.39 1.77 -8.06
CA TYR A 61 0.61 1.74 -9.14
C TYR A 61 0.05 1.22 -10.47
N LEU A 62 -1.14 0.61 -10.51
CA LEU A 62 -1.62 -0.16 -11.66
C LEU A 62 -1.90 0.69 -12.91
N VAL A 63 -2.57 1.83 -12.74
CA VAL A 63 -2.90 2.78 -13.82
C VAL A 63 -2.18 4.11 -13.61
N GLY A 64 -1.07 4.07 -12.86
CA GLY A 64 -0.23 5.22 -12.55
C GLY A 64 -0.99 6.39 -11.95
N PHE A 65 -1.07 7.50 -12.68
CA PHE A 65 -1.77 8.72 -12.26
C PHE A 65 -3.23 8.49 -11.88
N ILE A 66 -3.96 7.68 -12.65
CA ILE A 66 -5.41 7.53 -12.49
C ILE A 66 -5.71 6.83 -11.17
N THR A 67 -5.07 5.70 -10.91
CA THR A 67 -5.25 4.94 -9.67
C THR A 67 -4.72 5.69 -8.45
N GLY A 68 -3.58 6.36 -8.56
CA GLY A 68 -3.03 7.17 -7.47
C GLY A 68 -4.01 8.26 -7.02
N ILE A 69 -4.56 9.04 -7.96
CA ILE A 69 -5.54 10.09 -7.65
C ILE A 69 -6.84 9.49 -7.11
N LEU A 70 -7.31 8.37 -7.68
CA LEU A 70 -8.53 7.71 -7.24
C LEU A 70 -8.46 7.30 -5.76
N PHE A 71 -7.37 6.62 -5.34
CA PHE A 71 -7.20 6.20 -3.94
C PHE A 71 -6.97 7.37 -2.97
N LEU A 72 -6.51 8.53 -3.48
CA LEU A 72 -6.42 9.78 -2.74
C LEU A 72 -7.76 10.49 -2.53
N VAL A 73 -8.82 10.14 -3.27
CA VAL A 73 -10.14 10.76 -3.10
C VAL A 73 -11.13 9.77 -2.48
N LEU A 74 -10.93 8.47 -2.69
CA LEU A 74 -11.85 7.43 -2.26
C LEU A 74 -11.73 7.18 -0.74
N ALA A 75 -12.78 7.50 0.01
CA ALA A 75 -12.93 7.03 1.38
C ALA A 75 -13.28 5.51 1.40
N PRO A 76 -12.76 4.69 2.34
CA PRO A 76 -11.92 5.04 3.50
C PRO A 76 -10.40 5.08 3.20
N TYR A 77 -9.95 4.76 1.99
CA TYR A 77 -8.52 4.61 1.66
C TYR A 77 -7.71 5.90 1.81
N ASN A 78 -8.30 7.06 1.51
CA ASN A 78 -7.65 8.35 1.74
C ASN A 78 -7.48 8.71 3.23
N GLN A 79 -8.04 7.95 4.17
CA GLN A 79 -7.76 8.14 5.59
C GLN A 79 -6.52 7.34 6.04
N ASN A 80 -6.08 6.37 5.24
CA ASN A 80 -4.95 5.52 5.58
C ASN A 80 -3.64 6.13 5.08
N ARG A 81 -2.78 6.53 6.02
CA ARG A 81 -1.47 7.13 5.73
C ARG A 81 -0.60 6.25 4.82
N ASN A 82 -0.70 4.93 4.92
CA ASN A 82 0.08 4.01 4.09
C ASN A 82 -0.39 4.05 2.63
N VAL A 83 -1.72 3.97 2.41
CA VAL A 83 -2.29 4.04 1.07
C VAL A 83 -2.03 5.39 0.42
N ARG A 84 -2.15 6.49 1.18
CA ARG A 84 -1.81 7.85 0.71
C ARG A 84 -0.35 7.96 0.28
N PHE A 85 0.57 7.40 1.05
CA PHE A 85 1.99 7.40 0.69
C PHE A 85 2.23 6.70 -0.65
N HIS A 86 1.68 5.50 -0.84
CA HIS A 86 1.83 4.77 -2.10
C HIS A 86 1.09 5.45 -3.27
N ALA A 87 -0.03 6.13 -3.00
CA ALA A 87 -0.74 6.93 -3.98
C ALA A 87 0.10 8.11 -4.48
N PHE A 88 0.66 8.93 -3.57
CA PHE A 88 1.56 10.02 -3.93
C PHE A 88 2.84 9.52 -4.60
N GLN A 89 3.41 8.43 -4.11
CA GLN A 89 4.61 7.85 -4.68
C GLN A 89 4.37 7.31 -6.10
N SER A 90 3.21 6.71 -6.38
CA SER A 90 2.80 6.34 -7.75
C SER A 90 2.68 7.56 -8.66
N ILE A 91 2.03 8.63 -8.20
CA ILE A 91 1.89 9.88 -8.96
C ILE A 91 3.27 10.43 -9.30
N PHE A 92 4.15 10.59 -8.31
CA PHE A 92 5.48 11.14 -8.55
C PHE A 92 6.38 10.24 -9.40
N LEU A 93 6.26 8.90 -9.28
CA LEU A 93 6.97 7.97 -10.16
C LEU A 93 6.56 8.19 -11.63
N ASN A 94 5.26 8.38 -11.88
CA ASN A 94 4.76 8.68 -13.23
C ASN A 94 5.18 10.07 -13.72
N VAL A 95 5.22 11.08 -12.84
CA VAL A 95 5.78 12.41 -13.19
C VAL A 95 7.26 12.29 -13.57
N ALA A 96 8.06 11.59 -12.76
CA ALA A 96 9.48 11.40 -13.03
C ALA A 96 9.71 10.68 -14.37
N TRP A 97 8.94 9.63 -14.64
CA TRP A 97 8.95 8.95 -15.93
C TRP A 97 8.66 9.90 -17.10
N PHE A 98 7.60 10.70 -16.97
CA PHE A 98 7.18 11.66 -18.00
C PHE A 98 8.24 12.73 -18.25
N VAL A 99 8.86 13.27 -17.19
CA VAL A 99 9.97 14.23 -17.30
C VAL A 99 11.18 13.61 -18.01
N CYS A 100 11.60 12.40 -17.63
CA CYS A 100 12.69 11.69 -18.31
C CYS A 100 12.40 11.48 -19.79
N TRP A 101 11.15 11.14 -20.14
CA TRP A 101 10.72 10.95 -21.52
C TRP A 101 10.78 12.25 -22.35
N ILE A 102 10.37 13.38 -21.77
CA ILE A 102 10.51 14.71 -22.41
C ILE A 102 11.98 15.04 -22.65
N VAL A 103 12.84 14.86 -21.64
CA VAL A 103 14.28 15.14 -21.75
C VAL A 103 14.90 14.30 -22.86
N LEU A 104 14.57 13.00 -22.91
CA LEU A 104 15.02 12.12 -23.99
C LEU A 104 14.55 12.59 -25.35
N THR A 105 13.29 12.99 -25.49
CA THR A 105 12.75 13.53 -26.75
C THR A 105 13.54 14.76 -27.22
N ILE A 106 13.83 15.71 -26.34
CA ILE A 106 14.61 16.92 -26.66
C ILE A 106 16.03 16.56 -27.09
N VAL A 107 16.70 15.68 -26.34
CA VAL A 107 18.04 15.19 -26.67
C VAL A 107 18.05 14.46 -28.02
N GLY A 108 17.00 13.69 -28.31
CA GLY A 108 16.83 12.99 -29.58
C GLY A 108 16.76 13.91 -30.78
N ILE A 109 16.03 15.02 -30.66
CA ILE A 109 15.96 16.05 -31.71
C ILE A 109 17.36 16.64 -31.97
N ALA A 110 18.12 16.93 -30.91
CA ALA A 110 19.48 17.47 -31.04
C ALA A 110 20.47 16.45 -31.65
N LEU A 111 20.34 15.17 -31.31
CA LEU A 111 21.21 14.09 -31.83
C LEU A 111 20.91 13.69 -33.28
N HIS A 112 19.80 14.16 -33.85
CA HIS A 112 19.40 13.86 -35.23
C HIS A 112 20.36 14.47 -36.29
N VAL A 113 21.27 15.36 -35.86
CA VAL A 113 22.37 15.89 -36.67
C VAL A 113 23.39 14.79 -37.06
N ILE A 114 23.46 13.69 -36.30
CA ILE A 114 24.32 12.53 -36.60
C ILE A 114 23.42 11.29 -36.84
N PRO A 115 22.93 11.06 -38.08
CA PRO A 115 21.78 10.19 -38.33
C PRO A 115 21.95 8.71 -37.94
N VAL A 116 23.18 8.16 -37.95
CA VAL A 116 23.42 6.74 -37.62
C VAL A 116 23.74 6.55 -36.14
N LEU A 117 24.76 7.23 -35.61
CA LEU A 117 25.14 7.11 -34.19
C LEU A 117 24.06 7.67 -33.25
N GLY A 118 23.45 8.80 -33.60
CA GLY A 118 22.41 9.43 -32.79
C GLY A 118 21.20 8.52 -32.63
N THR A 119 20.74 7.92 -33.74
CA THR A 119 19.60 6.99 -33.72
C THR A 119 19.89 5.73 -32.91
N MET A 120 21.07 5.12 -33.07
CA MET A 120 21.45 3.92 -32.29
C MET A 120 21.51 4.21 -30.79
N LEU A 121 22.11 5.34 -30.39
CA LEU A 121 22.16 5.74 -28.98
C LEU A 121 20.76 6.03 -28.42
N MET A 122 19.91 6.69 -29.20
CA MET A 122 18.53 6.99 -28.80
C MET A 122 17.69 5.74 -28.61
N ILE A 123 17.81 4.74 -29.49
CA ILE A 123 17.14 3.44 -29.33
C ILE A 123 17.59 2.77 -28.03
N LEU A 124 18.90 2.73 -27.77
CA LEU A 124 19.46 2.13 -26.57
C LEU A 124 18.96 2.83 -25.30
N LEU A 125 18.97 4.17 -25.28
CA LEU A 125 18.49 4.96 -24.14
C LEU A 125 16.99 4.78 -23.90
N ASN A 126 16.17 4.75 -24.96
CA ASN A 126 14.73 4.52 -24.83
C ASN A 126 14.45 3.12 -24.26
N PHE A 127 15.17 2.12 -24.74
CA PHE A 127 15.04 0.75 -24.25
C PHE A 127 15.50 0.63 -22.80
N ALA A 128 16.63 1.25 -22.43
CA ALA A 128 17.13 1.28 -21.06
C ALA A 128 16.15 1.99 -20.12
N LEU A 129 15.55 3.10 -20.54
CA LEU A 129 14.52 3.80 -19.78
C LEU A 129 13.29 2.89 -19.61
N GLY A 130 12.75 2.34 -20.70
CA GLY A 130 11.61 1.42 -20.71
C GLY A 130 11.77 0.25 -19.75
N ILE A 131 12.85 -0.51 -19.91
CA ILE A 131 13.14 -1.68 -19.07
C ILE A 131 13.44 -1.26 -17.63
N GLY A 132 14.24 -0.21 -17.42
CA GLY A 132 14.59 0.29 -16.10
C GLY A 132 13.35 0.68 -15.29
N SER A 133 12.42 1.40 -15.90
CA SER A 133 11.19 1.80 -15.21
C SER A 133 10.21 0.67 -15.03
N LEU A 134 10.15 -0.29 -15.96
CA LEU A 134 9.35 -1.50 -15.76
C LEU A 134 9.86 -2.29 -14.54
N ILE A 135 11.17 -2.44 -14.40
CA ILE A 135 11.80 -3.11 -13.26
C ILE A 135 11.48 -2.37 -11.95
N VAL A 136 11.69 -1.05 -11.91
CA VAL A 136 11.41 -0.23 -10.72
C VAL A 136 9.93 -0.32 -10.35
N TRP A 137 9.03 -0.23 -11.34
CA TRP A 137 7.58 -0.30 -11.13
C TRP A 137 7.13 -1.65 -10.57
N ILE A 138 7.58 -2.76 -11.16
CA ILE A 138 7.27 -4.11 -10.66
C ILE A 138 7.85 -4.32 -9.25
N TYR A 139 9.11 -3.92 -9.04
CA TYR A 139 9.77 -4.03 -7.74
C TYR A 139 8.98 -3.32 -6.64
N MET A 140 8.52 -2.09 -6.92
CA MET A 140 7.71 -1.33 -5.98
C MET A 140 6.35 -1.96 -5.73
N MET A 141 5.69 -2.48 -6.76
CA MET A 141 4.40 -3.16 -6.61
C MET A 141 4.53 -4.41 -5.73
N ILE A 142 5.55 -5.25 -5.94
CA ILE A 142 5.81 -6.45 -5.14
C ILE A 142 6.10 -6.08 -3.68
N LYS A 143 6.97 -5.10 -3.45
CA LYS A 143 7.33 -4.69 -2.08
C LYS A 143 6.15 -4.08 -1.34
N THR A 144 5.36 -3.26 -2.03
CA THR A 144 4.10 -2.69 -1.48
C THR A 144 3.08 -3.78 -1.17
N TYR A 145 2.92 -4.78 -2.05
CA TYR A 145 2.02 -5.91 -1.84
C TYR A 145 2.40 -6.73 -0.59
N ASN A 146 3.71 -6.88 -0.34
CA ASN A 146 4.23 -7.52 0.88
C ASN A 146 4.10 -6.65 2.14
N GLY A 147 3.57 -5.42 2.03
CA GLY A 147 3.42 -4.48 3.14
C GLY A 147 4.70 -3.73 3.51
N GLU A 148 5.72 -3.78 2.65
CA GLU A 148 6.94 -3.03 2.86
C GLU A 148 6.85 -1.63 2.26
N ARG A 149 7.27 -0.63 3.05
CA ARG A 149 7.26 0.77 2.66
C ARG A 149 8.65 1.19 2.18
N ILE A 150 8.84 1.19 0.87
CA ILE A 150 10.10 1.63 0.25
C ILE A 150 10.03 3.12 -0.06
N VAL A 151 10.93 3.88 0.55
CA VAL A 151 11.08 5.31 0.29
C VAL A 151 12.20 5.51 -0.73
N LEU A 152 11.84 5.96 -1.94
CA LEU A 152 12.82 6.37 -2.94
C LEU A 152 13.52 7.67 -2.48
N PRO A 153 14.84 7.83 -2.65
CA PRO A 153 15.59 8.94 -2.05
C PRO A 153 15.13 10.34 -2.53
N VAL A 154 14.66 10.46 -3.78
CA VAL A 154 14.20 11.74 -4.35
C VAL A 154 12.67 11.87 -4.28
N ILE A 155 11.97 10.80 -4.65
CA ILE A 155 10.51 10.82 -4.84
C ILE A 155 9.75 10.43 -3.56
N GLY A 156 10.35 9.55 -2.76
CA GLY A 156 9.73 9.01 -1.56
C GLY A 156 9.61 10.05 -0.45
N SER A 157 10.63 10.88 -0.21
CA SER A 157 10.60 11.93 0.82
C SER A 157 9.48 12.96 0.57
N LEU A 158 9.23 13.31 -0.70
CA LEU A 158 8.11 14.16 -1.11
C LEU A 158 6.76 13.47 -0.85
N ALA A 159 6.65 12.18 -1.17
CA ALA A 159 5.45 11.40 -0.88
C ALA A 159 5.18 11.27 0.62
N GLU A 160 6.22 11.15 1.46
CA GLU A 160 6.07 11.11 2.92
C GLU A 160 5.53 12.41 3.49
N GLN A 161 6.03 13.55 3.00
CA GLN A 161 5.55 14.87 3.42
C GLN A 161 4.08 15.06 3.06
N GLN A 162 3.67 14.69 1.83
CA GLN A 162 2.28 14.84 1.41
C GLN A 162 1.31 13.84 2.07
N ALA A 163 1.77 12.64 2.39
CA ALA A 163 0.98 11.66 3.12
C ALA A 163 0.86 11.98 4.63
N GLY A 164 1.77 12.78 5.18
CA GLY A 164 1.77 13.20 6.58
C GLY A 164 0.93 14.44 6.88
N ASN A 165 0.65 15.26 5.87
CA ASN A 165 -0.31 16.38 5.95
C ASN A 165 -1.76 15.90 5.95
#